data_AF-A0AA40A231-F1
#
_entry.id   AF-A0AA40A231-F1
#
_cell.length_a   1.000
_cell.length_b   1.000
_cell.length_c   1.000
_cell.angle_alpha   90.00
_cell.angle_beta   90.00
_cell.angle_gamma   90.00
#
_symmetry.space_group_name_H-M   'P 1'
#
loop_
_entity.id
_entity.type
_entity.pdbx_description
1 polymer ?
#
loop_
_entity_poly.entity_id
_entity_poly.type
_entity_poly.pdbx_seq_one_letter_code
_entity_poly.pdbx_strand_id
1 'polypeptide(L)'
;KLHCLHLIRQHSYKEYYANLSTPPAAFTDPDHVLRIHVDHCIDMIRQVLMCHSDVALVTHSWVDGYDTPLPDFNTWHKCRNFDALSEYAASAAVDIEVKKPTGAKALSKAPGGHAGKPWGSSLPLVEE
;
A
#
# COMPACT_ATOMS: atom_id res chain seq x y z
N LYS A 1 -14.73 -7.51 -2.73
CA LYS A 1 -13.50 -6.90 -2.16
C LYS A 1 -12.24 -7.41 -2.85
N LEU A 2 -11.89 -8.71 -2.75
CA LEU A 2 -10.72 -9.25 -3.44
C LEU A 2 -10.78 -9.12 -4.97
N HIS A 3 -11.97 -9.27 -5.56
CA HIS A 3 -12.20 -8.96 -6.97
C HIS A 3 -11.78 -7.52 -7.34
N CYS A 4 -12.26 -6.54 -6.56
CA CYS A 4 -11.94 -5.13 -6.76
C CYS A 4 -10.42 -4.86 -6.63
N LEU A 5 -9.78 -5.44 -5.61
CA LEU A 5 -8.34 -5.32 -5.43
C LEU A 5 -7.57 -5.95 -6.60
N HIS A 6 -8.02 -7.10 -7.09
CA HIS A 6 -7.39 -7.79 -8.22
C HIS A 6 -7.49 -6.96 -9.51
N LEU A 7 -8.66 -6.37 -9.78
CA LEU A 7 -8.85 -5.50 -10.93
C LEU A 7 -7.95 -4.25 -10.84
N ILE A 8 -7.88 -3.60 -9.67
CA ILE A 8 -6.98 -2.45 -9.45
C ILE A 8 -5.51 -2.84 -9.69
N ARG A 9 -5.07 -3.99 -9.17
CA ARG A 9 -3.72 -4.52 -9.39
C ARG A 9 -3.44 -4.79 -10.87
N GLN A 10 -4.40 -5.35 -11.62
CA GLN A 10 -4.23 -5.57 -13.04
C GLN A 10 -4.19 -4.23 -13.80
N HIS A 11 -5.05 -3.28 -13.42
CA HIS A 11 -5.12 -1.97 -14.03
C HIS A 11 -3.85 -1.13 -13.78
N SER A 12 -3.14 -1.32 -12.66
CA SER A 12 -1.85 -0.66 -12.42
C SER A 12 -0.72 -1.14 -13.35
N TYR A 13 -0.92 -2.25 -14.05
CA TYR A 13 -0.02 -2.79 -15.08
C TYR A 13 -0.82 -3.06 -16.36
N LYS A 14 -1.63 -2.08 -16.78
CA LYS A 14 -2.64 -2.27 -17.84
C LYS A 14 -2.01 -2.81 -19.12
N GLU A 15 -0.87 -2.26 -19.53
CA GLU A 15 -0.15 -2.61 -20.75
C GLU A 15 0.26 -4.08 -20.76
N TYR A 16 0.69 -4.61 -19.61
CA TYR A 16 1.05 -6.02 -19.49
C TYR A 16 -0.20 -6.91 -19.61
N TYR A 17 -1.24 -6.63 -18.82
CA TYR A 17 -2.43 -7.48 -18.75
C TYR A 17 -3.31 -7.43 -20.00
N ALA A 18 -3.32 -6.29 -20.71
CA ALA A 18 -4.04 -6.14 -21.97
C ALA A 18 -3.40 -6.95 -23.11
N ASN A 19 -2.10 -7.19 -23.06
CA ASN A 19 -1.34 -7.88 -24.11
C ASN A 19 -1.24 -9.40 -23.91
N LEU A 20 -1.87 -9.96 -22.89
CA LEU A 20 -1.90 -11.41 -22.68
C LEU A 20 -2.70 -12.10 -23.79
N SER A 21 -2.37 -13.36 -24.08
CA SER A 21 -3.13 -14.20 -25.01
C SER A 21 -4.59 -14.39 -24.59
N THR A 22 -4.88 -14.23 -23.29
CA THR A 22 -6.24 -14.20 -22.75
C THR A 22 -6.32 -13.03 -21.74
N PRO A 23 -6.70 -11.82 -22.20
CA PRO A 23 -6.79 -10.67 -21.31
C PRO A 23 -7.96 -10.82 -20.33
N PRO A 24 -7.91 -10.16 -19.15
CA PRO A 24 -9.02 -10.16 -18.22
C PRO A 24 -10.30 -9.62 -18.87
N ALA A 25 -11.48 -10.17 -18.53
CA ALA A 25 -12.74 -9.77 -19.16
C ALA A 25 -13.02 -8.26 -19.08
N ALA A 26 -12.67 -7.60 -17.97
CA ALA A 26 -12.85 -6.15 -17.84
C ALA A 26 -12.01 -5.33 -18.86
N PHE A 27 -10.97 -5.93 -19.45
CA PHE A 27 -10.07 -5.28 -20.41
C PHE A 27 -10.58 -5.41 -21.85
N THR A 28 -11.64 -6.19 -22.08
CA THR A 28 -12.34 -6.21 -23.39
C THR A 28 -13.34 -5.08 -23.53
N ASP A 29 -13.70 -4.42 -22.42
CA ASP A 29 -14.59 -3.27 -22.43
C ASP A 29 -13.89 -2.02 -23.00
N PRO A 30 -14.64 -1.06 -23.58
CA PRO A 30 -14.09 0.23 -23.96
C PRO A 30 -13.39 0.91 -22.77
N ASP A 31 -12.33 1.65 -23.04
CA ASP A 31 -11.48 2.26 -22.00
C ASP A 31 -12.25 3.09 -20.96
N HIS A 32 -13.29 3.82 -21.37
CA HIS A 32 -14.12 4.60 -20.46
C HIS A 32 -14.95 3.73 -19.50
N VAL A 33 -15.42 2.56 -19.96
CA VAL A 33 -16.17 1.59 -19.14
C VAL A 33 -15.24 0.92 -18.15
N LEU A 34 -14.06 0.48 -18.61
CA LEU A 34 -13.01 -0.06 -17.73
C LEU A 34 -12.65 0.97 -16.64
N ARG A 35 -12.53 2.24 -16.99
CA ARG A 35 -12.26 3.31 -16.02
C ARG A 35 -13.35 3.42 -14.95
N ILE A 36 -14.62 3.43 -15.36
CA ILE A 36 -15.76 3.46 -14.43
C ILE A 36 -15.73 2.25 -13.48
N HIS A 37 -15.42 1.06 -14.00
CA HIS A 37 -15.32 -0.15 -13.19
C HIS A 37 -14.19 -0.05 -12.15
N VAL A 38 -13.03 0.48 -12.53
CA VAL A 38 -11.92 0.74 -11.62
C VAL A 38 -12.29 1.77 -10.55
N ASP A 39 -12.95 2.87 -10.92
CA ASP A 39 -13.40 3.90 -9.98
C ASP A 39 -14.41 3.34 -8.96
N HIS A 40 -15.36 2.52 -9.41
CA HIS A 40 -16.27 1.78 -8.53
C HIS A 40 -15.49 0.86 -7.58
N CYS A 41 -14.49 0.13 -8.08
CA CYS A 41 -13.65 -0.74 -7.26
C CYS A 41 -12.86 0.04 -6.20
N ILE A 42 -12.31 1.19 -6.55
CA ILE A 42 -11.60 2.08 -5.62
C ILE A 42 -12.55 2.55 -4.51
N ASP A 43 -13.75 3.00 -4.87
CA ASP A 43 -14.73 3.45 -3.88
C ASP A 43 -15.17 2.32 -2.95
N MET A 44 -15.42 1.12 -3.49
CA MET A 44 -15.76 -0.05 -2.68
C MET A 44 -14.63 -0.42 -1.70
N ILE A 45 -13.36 -0.30 -2.09
CA ILE A 45 -12.23 -0.54 -1.18
C ILE A 45 -12.12 0.60 -0.15
N ARG A 46 -12.27 1.86 -0.56
CA ARG A 46 -12.29 3.03 0.34
C ARG A 46 -13.33 2.87 1.44
N GLN A 47 -14.57 2.51 1.10
CA GLN A 47 -15.64 2.29 2.08
C GLN A 47 -15.25 1.21 3.10
N VAL A 48 -14.59 0.13 2.65
CA VAL A 48 -14.11 -0.92 3.56
C VAL A 48 -13.00 -0.42 4.47
N LEU A 49 -12.04 0.35 3.95
CA LEU A 49 -10.97 0.93 4.74
C LEU A 49 -11.50 1.90 5.79
N MET A 50 -12.53 2.70 5.46
CA MET A 50 -13.21 3.55 6.45
C MET A 50 -13.89 2.73 7.53
N CYS A 51 -14.61 1.65 7.19
CA CYS A 51 -15.23 0.78 8.19
C CYS A 51 -14.21 0.09 9.13
N HIS A 52 -12.97 -0.09 8.65
CA HIS A 52 -11.88 -0.71 9.40
C HIS A 52 -10.78 0.31 9.71
N SER A 53 -11.14 1.59 9.87
CA SER A 53 -10.18 2.65 10.18
C SER A 53 -9.42 2.31 11.45
N ASP A 54 -8.10 2.39 11.40
CA ASP A 54 -7.22 1.90 12.44
C ASP A 54 -6.35 3.01 13.04
N VAL A 55 -6.03 2.86 14.32
CA VAL A 55 -5.17 3.77 15.10
C VAL A 55 -3.90 3.08 15.60
N ALA A 56 -3.60 1.89 15.08
CA ALA A 56 -2.40 1.17 15.50
C ALA A 56 -1.14 1.99 15.19
N LEU A 57 -0.19 1.97 16.13
CA LEU A 57 1.06 2.70 15.98
C LEU A 57 1.97 1.94 15.02
N VAL A 58 2.26 2.56 13.87
CA VAL A 58 3.29 2.08 12.94
C VAL A 58 4.66 2.47 13.50
N THR A 59 5.34 1.51 14.12
CA THR A 59 6.70 1.72 14.59
C THR A 59 7.68 1.79 13.42
N HIS A 60 8.78 2.51 13.59
CA HIS A 60 9.80 2.65 12.56
C HIS A 60 11.14 2.18 13.12
N SER A 61 11.89 1.42 12.32
CA SER A 61 13.22 0.90 12.70
C SER A 61 14.29 1.43 11.77
N TRP A 62 15.44 1.81 12.32
CA TRP A 62 16.63 2.06 11.51
C TRP A 62 17.10 0.75 10.89
N VAL A 63 17.39 0.76 9.60
CA VAL A 63 17.88 -0.41 8.86
C VAL A 63 19.18 -0.03 8.16
N ASP A 64 20.18 -0.91 8.19
CA ASP A 64 21.45 -0.66 7.51
C ASP A 64 21.24 -0.49 6.00
N GLY A 65 21.89 0.50 5.41
CA GLY A 65 21.75 0.85 3.99
C GLY A 65 20.56 1.75 3.64
N TYR A 66 19.79 2.22 4.63
CA TYR A 66 18.71 3.18 4.44
C TYR A 66 18.97 4.48 5.20
N ASP A 67 18.74 5.61 4.54
CA ASP A 67 18.89 6.95 5.13
C ASP A 67 17.73 7.33 6.05
N THR A 68 16.56 6.71 5.85
CA THR A 68 15.34 6.90 6.65
C THR A 68 14.93 5.59 7.32
N PRO A 69 14.27 5.62 8.50
CA PRO A 69 13.84 4.41 9.14
C PRO A 69 12.67 3.78 8.35
N LEU A 70 12.58 2.44 8.35
CA LEU A 70 11.53 1.72 7.65
C LEU A 70 10.35 1.41 8.58
N PRO A 71 9.10 1.58 8.11
CA PRO A 71 7.91 1.25 8.88
C PRO A 71 7.75 -0.26 9.08
N ASP A 72 7.26 -0.65 10.25
CA ASP A 72 6.75 -1.99 10.54
C ASP A 72 5.21 -1.95 10.55
N PHE A 73 4.61 -2.54 9.51
CA PHE A 73 3.16 -2.61 9.37
C PHE A 73 2.54 -3.82 10.08
N ASN A 74 3.33 -4.68 10.73
CA ASN A 74 2.83 -5.79 11.54
C ASN A 74 2.26 -5.28 12.87
N THR A 75 1.05 -4.73 12.82
CA THR A 75 0.41 -4.04 13.92
C THR A 75 -0.92 -4.71 14.30
N TRP A 76 -1.40 -4.45 15.52
CA TRP A 76 -2.68 -4.99 15.99
C TRP A 76 -3.82 -4.03 15.64
N HIS A 77 -4.71 -4.47 14.78
CA HIS A 77 -5.79 -3.64 14.24
C HIS A 77 -7.10 -3.79 15.05
N LYS A 78 -7.86 -2.69 15.21
CA LYS A 78 -9.24 -2.76 15.74
C LYS A 78 -10.14 -1.67 15.14
N CYS A 79 -11.33 -2.04 14.66
CA CYS A 79 -12.26 -1.13 13.99
C CYS A 79 -12.69 0.07 14.87
N ARG A 80 -12.75 1.27 14.28
CA ARG A 80 -13.13 2.53 14.95
C ARG A 80 -14.08 3.37 14.08
N ASN A 81 -14.60 4.46 14.65
CA ASN A 81 -15.35 5.47 13.92
C ASN A 81 -14.38 6.30 13.06
N PHE A 82 -14.55 6.25 11.74
CA PHE A 82 -13.69 6.93 10.78
C PHE A 82 -13.72 8.46 10.92
N ASP A 83 -14.91 9.07 11.08
CA ASP A 83 -15.05 10.52 11.05
C ASP A 83 -14.35 11.18 12.24
N ALA A 84 -14.56 10.64 13.44
CA ALA A 84 -13.89 11.10 14.66
C ALA A 84 -12.36 10.98 14.57
N LEU A 85 -11.88 9.93 13.90
CA LEU A 85 -10.45 9.65 13.72
C LEU A 85 -9.83 10.59 12.69
N SER A 86 -10.54 10.87 11.59
CA SER A 86 -10.13 11.84 10.58
C SER A 86 -10.06 13.26 11.14
N GLU A 87 -11.05 13.68 11.93
CA GLU A 87 -11.06 14.99 12.59
C GLU A 87 -9.89 15.12 13.57
N TYR A 88 -9.68 14.10 14.41
CA TYR A 88 -8.54 14.06 15.33
C TYR A 88 -7.21 14.17 14.58
N ALA A 89 -7.00 13.36 13.54
CA ALA A 89 -5.76 13.35 12.76
C ALA A 89 -5.46 14.72 12.13
N ALA A 90 -6.47 15.42 11.62
CA ALA A 90 -6.32 16.77 11.08
C ALA A 90 -5.95 17.79 12.16
N SER A 91 -6.57 17.71 13.34
CA SER A 91 -6.32 18.64 14.45
C SER A 91 -4.98 18.41 15.17
N ALA A 92 -4.48 17.17 15.15
CA ALA A 92 -3.30 16.73 15.89
C ALA A 92 -2.07 16.50 14.99
N ALA A 93 -2.11 16.97 13.74
CA ALA A 93 -1.00 16.83 12.80
C ALA A 93 0.25 17.58 13.31
N VAL A 94 1.39 16.89 13.35
CA VAL A 94 2.70 17.45 13.72
C VAL A 94 3.67 17.19 12.59
N ASP A 95 4.40 18.22 12.18
CA ASP A 95 5.53 18.08 11.26
C ASP A 95 6.78 17.69 12.05
N ILE A 96 7.35 16.53 11.74
CA ILE A 96 8.49 15.97 12.45
C ILE A 96 9.61 15.68 11.44
N GLU A 97 10.73 16.38 11.59
CA GLU A 97 11.96 16.03 10.89
C GLU A 97 12.64 14.82 11.57
N VAL A 98 12.64 13.68 10.89
CA VAL A 98 13.20 12.43 11.44
C VAL A 98 14.70 12.35 11.15
N LYS A 99 15.53 12.62 12.17
CA LYS A 99 17.00 12.48 12.11
C LYS A 99 17.47 11.24 12.87
N LYS A 100 18.42 10.50 12.29
CA LYS A 100 19.02 9.33 12.95
C LYS A 100 19.85 9.76 14.16
N PRO A 101 19.49 9.36 15.39
CA PRO A 101 20.28 9.70 16.57
C PRO A 101 21.66 9.06 16.53
N THR A 102 22.67 9.74 17.08
CA THR A 102 24.01 9.17 17.22
C THR A 102 23.97 7.91 18.09
N GLY A 103 24.54 6.82 17.60
CA GLY A 103 24.53 5.53 18.30
C GLY A 103 23.20 4.76 18.22
N ALA A 104 22.24 5.20 17.40
CA ALA A 104 20.99 4.48 17.19
C ALA A 104 21.25 3.07 16.64
N LYS A 105 20.67 2.06 17.28
CA LYS A 105 20.72 0.67 16.81
C LYS A 105 20.01 0.56 15.46
N ALA A 106 20.67 -0.08 14.50
CA ALA A 106 20.11 -0.42 13.20
C ALA A 106 19.93 -1.93 13.07
N LEU A 107 18.85 -2.34 12.40
CA LEU A 107 18.60 -3.70 12.01
C LEU A 107 19.35 -4.02 10.73
N SER A 108 19.87 -5.24 10.62
CA SER A 108 20.48 -5.73 9.38
C SER A 108 19.45 -6.10 8.29
N LYS A 109 18.16 -6.18 8.66
CA LYS A 109 17.04 -6.51 7.77
C LYS A 109 15.81 -5.68 8.12
N ALA A 110 14.98 -5.41 7.12
CA ALA A 110 13.72 -4.70 7.31
C ALA A 110 12.73 -5.51 8.18
N PRO A 111 11.94 -4.83 9.02
CA PRO A 111 10.80 -5.45 9.71
C PRO A 111 9.83 -6.10 8.70
N GLY A 112 9.20 -7.22 9.05
CA GLY A 112 8.26 -7.92 8.17
C GLY A 112 8.89 -8.75 7.03
N GLY A 113 10.23 -8.87 6.95
CA GLY A 113 10.90 -9.86 6.09
C GLY A 113 10.98 -9.51 4.61
N HIS A 114 10.40 -8.39 4.16
CA HIS A 114 10.69 -7.85 2.84
C HIS A 114 12.04 -7.14 2.89
N ALA A 115 13.11 -7.90 2.68
CA ALA A 115 14.42 -7.33 2.37
C ALA A 115 14.20 -6.37 1.19
N GLY A 116 14.26 -5.07 1.48
CA GLY A 116 14.02 -4.04 0.50
C GLY A 116 15.02 -4.20 -0.63
N LYS A 117 14.52 -4.81 -1.69
CA LYS A 117 14.91 -4.42 -3.03
C LYS A 117 14.38 -2.98 -3.18
N PRO A 118 15.24 -1.99 -3.48
CA PRO A 118 14.80 -0.62 -3.66
C PRO A 118 13.64 -0.60 -4.67
N TRP A 119 12.61 0.19 -4.38
CA TRP A 119 11.50 0.42 -5.30
C TRP A 119 12.08 0.79 -6.68
N GLY A 120 11.92 -0.08 -7.67
CA GLY A 120 12.53 0.06 -9.00
C GLY A 120 13.52 -1.05 -9.40
N SER A 121 13.97 -1.92 -8.49
CA SER A 121 14.64 -3.14 -8.94
C SER A 121 13.59 -4.17 -9.35
N SER A 122 13.49 -4.43 -10.65
CA SER A 122 12.65 -5.46 -11.25
C SER A 122 12.67 -6.75 -10.42
N LEU A 123 11.50 -7.17 -9.95
CA LEU A 123 11.29 -8.56 -9.57
C LEU A 123 11.67 -9.40 -10.80
N PRO A 124 12.54 -10.43 -10.68
CA PRO A 124 12.67 -11.37 -11.77
C PRO A 124 11.29 -11.96 -12.00
N LEU A 125 10.80 -11.83 -13.24
CA LEU A 125 9.63 -12.56 -13.69
C LEU A 125 9.87 -14.02 -13.32
N VAL A 126 8.98 -14.57 -12.49
CA VAL A 126 8.95 -16.01 -12.28
C VAL A 126 8.50 -16.57 -13.62
N GLU A 127 9.45 -17.08 -14.40
CA GLU A 127 9.16 -17.90 -15.57
C GLU A 127 8.57 -19.22 -15.06
N GLU A 128 7.31 -19.46 -15.40
CA GLU A 128 6.76 -20.82 -15.53
C GLU A 128 6.88 -21.27 -17.00
#